data_AF-A0A437UEB5-F1
#
_entry.id   AF-A0A437UEB5-F1
#
_cell.length_a   1.000
_cell.length_b   1.000
_cell.length_c   1.000
_cell.angle_alpha   90.00
_cell.angle_beta   90.00
_cell.angle_gamma   90.00
#
_symmetry.space_group_name_H-M   'P 1'
#
loop_
_entity.id
_entity.type
_entity.pdbx_description
1 polymer ?
#
loop_
_entity_poly.entity_id
_entity_poly.type
_entity_poly.pdbx_seq_one_letter_code
_entity_poly.pdbx_strand_id
1 'polypeptide(L)'
;MSSNLPIIRQVNWLSLIPQALLMFSFLYIYEKIEISDPILYAILTYLVIAFVLRFGIAKNHRNGITFVKKKDFQKAIPEFKKNYDFFLKNKWLDDYRVLFLLSSSKISYREKTLCNIAFCYSQIQKGVESIEYYEKAIREFPKSELAKAGLNMLKSVNID
;
A
#
# COMPACT_ATOMS: atom_id res chain seq x y z
N MET A 1 -8.84 5.65 -11.02
CA MET A 1 -9.78 4.51 -11.09
C MET A 1 -10.67 4.53 -9.86
N SER A 2 -11.95 4.85 -10.05
CA SER A 2 -12.99 4.63 -9.05
C SER A 2 -13.08 3.14 -8.71
N SER A 3 -13.47 2.85 -7.48
CA SER A 3 -13.72 1.51 -6.97
C SER A 3 -15.10 1.55 -6.34
N ASN A 4 -15.97 0.63 -6.74
CA ASN A 4 -17.29 0.47 -6.09
C ASN A 4 -17.15 -0.20 -4.72
N LEU A 5 -15.97 -0.71 -4.37
CA LEU A 5 -15.64 -1.20 -3.03
C LEU A 5 -15.21 -0.02 -2.14
N PRO A 6 -15.57 -0.04 -0.83
CA PRO A 6 -15.22 1.01 0.13
C PRO A 6 -13.72 0.96 0.46
N ILE A 7 -12.89 1.48 -0.44
CA ILE A 7 -11.43 1.57 -0.26
C ILE A 7 -11.11 2.95 0.33
N ILE A 8 -10.77 2.97 1.63
CA ILE A 8 -10.35 4.19 2.31
C ILE A 8 -8.86 4.45 2.07
N ARG A 9 -8.51 5.68 1.65
CA ARG A 9 -7.13 6.12 1.51
C ARG A 9 -6.77 7.07 2.64
N GLN A 10 -5.85 6.65 3.50
CA GLN A 10 -5.31 7.49 4.56
C GLN A 10 -3.95 8.04 4.13
N VAL A 11 -3.85 9.37 4.00
CA VAL A 11 -2.65 10.07 3.52
C VAL A 11 -1.87 10.64 4.70
N ASN A 12 -0.55 10.40 4.73
CA ASN A 12 0.36 11.01 5.68
C ASN A 12 0.85 12.34 5.10
N TRP A 13 0.26 13.45 5.49
CA TRP A 13 0.62 14.78 4.97
C TRP A 13 2.08 15.16 5.21
N LEU A 14 2.70 14.67 6.29
CA LEU A 14 4.14 14.88 6.55
C LEU A 14 5.03 14.23 5.48
N SER A 15 4.54 13.24 4.76
CA SER A 15 5.28 12.63 3.63
C SER A 15 5.50 13.59 2.46
N LEU A 16 4.77 14.71 2.40
CA LEU A 16 4.96 15.71 1.35
C LEU A 16 6.28 16.47 1.50
N ILE A 17 6.79 16.61 2.72
CA ILE A 17 8.05 17.34 2.99
C ILE A 17 9.23 16.69 2.25
N PRO A 18 9.56 15.39 2.46
CA PRO A 18 10.67 14.77 1.74
C PRO A 18 10.43 14.69 0.22
N GLN A 19 9.18 14.59 -0.23
CA GLN A 19 8.86 14.59 -1.67
C GLN A 19 9.07 15.96 -2.30
N ALA A 20 8.70 17.03 -1.61
CA ALA A 20 8.96 18.40 -2.05
C ALA A 20 10.47 18.67 -2.10
N LEU A 21 11.21 18.27 -1.07
CA LEU A 21 12.67 18.40 -1.06
C LEU A 21 13.34 17.67 -2.23
N LEU A 22 12.89 16.46 -2.57
CA LEU A 22 13.38 15.73 -3.74
C LEU A 22 13.04 16.43 -5.07
N MET A 23 11.86 17.04 -5.17
CA MET A 23 11.47 17.76 -6.38
C MET A 23 12.27 19.06 -6.54
N PHE A 24 12.47 19.80 -5.44
CA PHE A 24 13.31 20.99 -5.43
C PHE A 24 14.78 20.67 -5.73
N SER A 25 15.30 19.51 -5.29
CA SER A 25 16.67 19.12 -5.63
C SER A 25 16.83 18.83 -7.13
N PHE A 26 15.86 18.18 -7.78
CA PHE A 26 15.87 18.01 -9.23
C PHE A 26 15.82 19.35 -9.97
N LEU A 27 14.94 20.25 -9.53
CA LEU A 27 14.84 21.60 -10.11
C LEU A 27 16.17 22.35 -10.01
N TYR A 28 16.76 22.38 -8.81
CA TYR A 28 18.06 23.03 -8.58
C TYR A 28 19.17 22.45 -9.46
N ILE A 29 19.22 21.11 -9.59
CA ILE A 29 20.19 20.44 -10.46
C ILE A 29 19.98 20.86 -11.92
N TYR A 30 18.74 20.87 -12.42
CA TYR A 30 18.42 21.21 -13.81
C TYR A 30 18.62 22.68 -14.14
N GLU A 31 18.41 23.59 -13.20
CA GLU A 31 18.82 24.99 -13.33
C GLU A 31 20.35 25.11 -13.44
N LYS A 32 21.11 24.36 -12.63
CA LYS A 32 22.58 24.41 -12.66
C LYS A 32 23.22 23.86 -13.92
N ILE A 33 22.56 22.94 -14.62
CA ILE A 33 23.03 22.43 -15.91
C ILE A 33 22.38 23.15 -17.10
N GLU A 34 21.68 24.25 -16.86
CA GLU A 34 21.08 25.12 -17.89
C GLU A 34 20.17 24.37 -18.87
N ILE A 35 19.39 23.39 -18.36
CA ILE A 35 18.34 22.75 -19.15
C ILE A 35 17.30 23.82 -19.55
N SER A 36 16.79 23.72 -20.78
CA SER A 36 15.88 24.72 -21.36
C SER A 36 14.56 24.91 -20.59
N ASP A 37 14.05 23.86 -19.96
CA ASP A 37 12.85 23.91 -19.10
C ASP A 37 13.06 23.08 -17.81
N PRO A 38 13.80 23.61 -16.82
CA PRO A 38 14.16 22.86 -15.61
C PRO A 38 12.95 22.34 -14.83
N ILE A 39 11.84 23.08 -14.86
CA ILE A 39 10.60 22.73 -14.18
C ILE A 39 9.97 21.49 -14.82
N LEU A 40 9.80 21.48 -16.14
CA LEU A 40 9.23 20.34 -16.86
C LEU A 40 10.07 19.09 -16.65
N TYR A 41 11.39 19.18 -16.81
CA TYR A 41 12.28 18.04 -16.62
C TYR A 41 12.26 17.53 -15.17
N ALA A 42 12.22 18.40 -14.17
CA ALA A 42 12.13 17.99 -12.77
C ALA A 42 10.85 17.19 -12.49
N ILE A 43 9.71 17.67 -13.01
CA ILE A 43 8.42 16.98 -12.90
C ILE A 43 8.48 15.62 -13.60
N LEU A 44 8.98 15.57 -14.84
CA LEU A 44 9.08 14.33 -15.60
C LEU A 44 9.97 13.31 -14.89
N THR A 45 11.14 13.71 -14.41
CA THR A 45 12.06 12.85 -13.67
C THR A 45 11.43 12.32 -12.39
N TYR A 46 10.79 13.20 -11.60
CA TYR A 46 10.06 12.78 -10.41
C TYR A 46 8.96 11.76 -10.75
N LEU A 47 8.17 12.02 -11.79
CA LEU A 47 7.10 11.12 -12.22
C LEU A 47 7.66 9.77 -12.66
N VAL A 48 8.70 9.74 -13.51
CA VAL A 48 9.35 8.50 -13.98
C VAL A 48 9.82 7.68 -12.78
N ILE A 49 10.53 8.27 -11.83
CA ILE A 49 10.99 7.58 -10.61
C ILE A 49 9.79 7.05 -9.83
N ALA A 50 8.77 7.87 -9.58
CA ALA A 50 7.58 7.47 -8.83
C ALA A 50 6.79 6.36 -9.56
N PHE A 51 6.79 6.33 -10.89
CA PHE A 51 6.20 5.26 -11.68
C PHE A 51 7.03 3.99 -11.57
N VAL A 52 8.34 4.04 -11.82
CA VAL A 52 9.22 2.86 -11.74
C VAL A 52 9.14 2.20 -10.37
N LEU A 53 9.23 2.97 -9.29
CA LEU A 53 9.15 2.44 -7.92
C LEU A 53 7.78 1.79 -7.64
N ARG A 54 6.67 2.44 -8.00
CA ARG A 54 5.32 1.93 -7.72
C ARG A 54 4.88 0.79 -8.65
N PHE A 55 5.43 0.71 -9.86
CA PHE A 55 5.10 -0.34 -10.83
C PHE A 55 6.01 -1.55 -10.70
N GLY A 56 7.28 -1.36 -10.34
CA GLY A 56 8.22 -2.44 -10.09
C GLY A 56 7.99 -3.09 -8.73
N ILE A 57 8.12 -2.30 -7.65
CA ILE A 57 8.25 -2.85 -6.29
C ILE A 57 6.89 -3.32 -5.74
N ALA A 58 5.83 -2.52 -5.93
CA ALA A 58 4.49 -2.83 -5.42
C ALA A 58 3.63 -3.64 -6.42
N LYS A 59 4.26 -4.37 -7.36
CA LYS A 59 3.57 -5.12 -8.42
C LYS A 59 2.54 -6.11 -7.88
N ASN A 60 2.94 -6.95 -6.93
CA ASN A 60 2.06 -7.98 -6.35
C ASN A 60 0.86 -7.37 -5.63
N HIS A 61 1.05 -6.29 -4.87
CA HIS A 61 -0.07 -5.57 -4.25
C HIS A 61 -1.09 -5.09 -5.30
N ARG A 62 -0.60 -4.54 -6.41
CA ARG A 62 -1.47 -4.04 -7.48
C ARG A 62 -2.20 -5.16 -8.22
N ASN A 63 -1.55 -6.29 -8.45
CA ASN A 63 -2.19 -7.48 -8.99
C ASN A 63 -3.32 -7.96 -8.07
N GLY A 64 -3.05 -8.05 -6.77
CA GLY A 64 -4.06 -8.40 -5.76
C GLY A 64 -5.26 -7.45 -5.79
N ILE A 65 -5.03 -6.13 -5.84
CA ILE A 65 -6.11 -5.14 -5.98
C ILE A 65 -6.87 -5.30 -7.30
N THR A 66 -6.18 -5.66 -8.38
CA THR A 66 -6.83 -5.91 -9.68
C THR A 66 -7.75 -7.12 -9.61
N PHE A 67 -7.34 -8.20 -8.97
CA PHE A 67 -8.18 -9.37 -8.74
C PHE A 67 -9.36 -9.07 -7.80
N VAL A 68 -9.13 -8.33 -6.71
CA VAL A 68 -10.21 -7.87 -5.80
C VAL A 68 -11.28 -7.08 -6.55
N LYS A 69 -10.90 -6.17 -7.44
CA LYS A 69 -11.85 -5.42 -8.26
C LYS A 69 -12.66 -6.29 -9.21
N LYS A 70 -12.10 -7.42 -9.64
CA LYS A 70 -12.79 -8.44 -10.44
C LYS A 70 -13.55 -9.47 -9.58
N LYS A 71 -13.57 -9.30 -8.25
CA LYS A 71 -14.11 -10.26 -7.26
C LYS A 71 -13.47 -11.65 -7.33
N ASP A 72 -12.27 -11.76 -7.90
CA ASP A 72 -11.50 -13.00 -7.95
C ASP A 72 -10.61 -13.11 -6.70
N PHE A 73 -11.27 -13.31 -5.54
CA PHE A 73 -10.60 -13.28 -4.24
C PHE A 73 -9.61 -14.44 -4.06
N GLN A 74 -9.89 -15.59 -4.66
CA GLN A 74 -8.98 -16.74 -4.63
C GLN A 74 -7.64 -16.44 -5.31
N LYS A 75 -7.64 -15.72 -6.45
CA LYS A 75 -6.39 -15.26 -7.09
C LYS A 75 -5.76 -14.05 -6.40
N ALA A 76 -6.55 -13.23 -5.72
CA ALA A 76 -6.02 -12.07 -4.98
C ALA A 76 -5.14 -12.48 -3.79
N ILE A 77 -5.55 -13.50 -3.02
CA ILE A 77 -4.86 -13.98 -1.82
C ILE A 77 -3.37 -14.30 -2.06
N PRO A 78 -2.97 -15.14 -3.05
CA PRO A 78 -1.56 -15.45 -3.26
C PRO A 78 -0.73 -14.24 -3.69
N GLU A 79 -1.30 -13.30 -4.45
CA GLU A 79 -0.61 -12.05 -4.80
C GLU A 79 -0.36 -11.18 -3.56
N PHE A 80 -1.33 -11.10 -2.65
CA PHE A 80 -1.12 -10.43 -1.38
C PHE A 80 -0.09 -11.16 -0.50
N LYS A 81 -0.10 -12.49 -0.41
CA LYS A 81 0.93 -13.24 0.34
C LYS A 81 2.34 -12.94 -0.17
N LYS A 82 2.56 -13.02 -1.49
CA LYS A 82 3.83 -12.62 -2.12
C LYS A 82 4.23 -11.18 -1.78
N ASN A 83 3.27 -10.26 -1.76
CA ASN A 83 3.53 -8.88 -1.38
C ASN A 83 3.96 -8.75 0.10
N TYR A 84 3.27 -9.45 1.00
CA TYR A 84 3.60 -9.45 2.42
C TYR A 84 5.00 -10.03 2.65
N ASP A 85 5.32 -11.17 2.04
CA ASP A 85 6.62 -11.83 2.19
C ASP A 85 7.77 -10.95 1.68
N PHE A 86 7.56 -10.27 0.54
CA PHE A 86 8.54 -9.31 0.01
C PHE A 86 8.82 -8.18 0.99
N PHE A 87 7.79 -7.54 1.53
CA PHE A 87 7.97 -6.42 2.47
C PHE A 87 8.38 -6.87 3.87
N LEU A 88 8.10 -8.11 4.25
CA LEU A 88 8.61 -8.71 5.48
C LEU A 88 10.13 -8.91 5.37
N LYS A 89 10.61 -9.47 4.25
CA LYS A 89 12.04 -9.64 3.97
C LYS A 89 12.76 -8.29 3.83
N ASN A 90 12.08 -7.30 3.27
CA ASN A 90 12.62 -5.95 3.06
C ASN A 90 11.94 -4.93 3.98
N LYS A 91 11.91 -5.21 5.28
CA LYS A 91 11.17 -4.40 6.26
C LYS A 91 11.52 -2.91 6.22
N TRP A 92 12.82 -2.59 6.07
CA TRP A 92 13.30 -1.21 5.95
C TRP A 92 12.63 -0.45 4.79
N LEU A 93 12.33 -1.13 3.70
CA LEU A 93 11.69 -0.52 2.53
C LEU A 93 10.25 -0.12 2.81
N ASP A 94 9.52 -0.91 3.61
CA ASP A 94 8.15 -0.58 4.03
C ASP A 94 8.16 0.50 5.12
N ASP A 95 9.09 0.43 6.07
CA ASP A 95 9.21 1.38 7.17
C ASP A 95 9.63 2.78 6.65
N TYR A 96 10.53 2.84 5.67
CA TYR A 96 10.98 4.07 5.01
C TYR A 96 10.35 4.32 3.64
N ARG A 97 9.17 3.74 3.38
CA ARG A 97 8.43 3.83 2.09
C ARG A 97 8.20 5.24 1.56
N VAL A 98 8.15 6.23 2.45
CA VAL A 98 8.00 7.64 2.06
C VAL A 98 9.18 8.10 1.21
N LEU A 99 10.40 7.66 1.57
CA LEU A 99 11.64 8.03 0.90
C LEU A 99 11.89 7.14 -0.33
N PHE A 100 11.78 5.82 -0.15
CA PHE A 100 12.23 4.87 -1.16
C PHE A 100 11.15 4.41 -2.13
N LEU A 101 9.86 4.60 -1.81
CA LEU A 101 8.75 4.23 -2.69
C LEU A 101 7.89 5.43 -3.08
N LEU A 102 8.23 6.63 -2.59
CA LEU A 102 7.44 7.85 -2.75
C LEU A 102 5.96 7.60 -2.38
N SER A 103 5.74 6.82 -1.32
CA SER A 103 4.42 6.40 -0.87
C SER A 103 3.95 7.26 0.30
N SER A 104 2.87 8.00 0.08
CA SER A 104 2.23 8.85 1.11
C SER A 104 1.19 8.12 1.96
N SER A 105 1.10 6.78 1.88
CA SER A 105 0.14 5.98 2.64
C SER A 105 0.48 5.98 4.14
N LYS A 106 -0.49 6.35 5.01
CA LYS A 106 -0.34 6.25 6.48
C LYS A 106 -0.10 4.80 6.90
N ILE A 107 -0.88 3.87 6.35
CA ILE A 107 -0.71 2.43 6.61
C ILE A 107 0.41 1.83 5.76
N SER A 108 1.15 0.89 6.35
CA SER A 108 2.24 0.16 5.69
C SER A 108 1.72 -0.80 4.61
N TYR A 109 2.58 -1.27 3.71
CA TYR A 109 2.18 -2.32 2.77
C TYR A 109 1.89 -3.62 3.49
N ARG A 110 2.67 -4.00 4.51
CA ARG A 110 2.42 -5.22 5.31
C ARG A 110 1.05 -5.17 5.99
N GLU A 111 0.73 -4.09 6.69
CA GLU A 111 -0.56 -3.90 7.36
C GLU A 111 -1.72 -4.00 6.37
N LYS A 112 -1.64 -3.23 5.28
CA LYS A 112 -2.65 -3.22 4.21
C LYS A 112 -2.83 -4.61 3.60
N THR A 113 -1.75 -5.34 3.45
CA THR A 113 -1.76 -6.66 2.83
C THR A 113 -2.43 -7.69 3.73
N LEU A 114 -2.13 -7.71 5.03
CA LEU A 114 -2.80 -8.60 5.98
C LEU A 114 -4.31 -8.32 6.02
N CYS A 115 -4.71 -7.04 6.10
CA CYS A 115 -6.12 -6.65 6.08
C CYS A 115 -6.81 -7.08 4.78
N ASN A 116 -6.12 -6.94 3.64
CA ASN A 116 -6.67 -7.35 2.34
C ASN A 116 -6.79 -8.87 2.20
N ILE A 117 -5.85 -9.65 2.76
CA ILE A 117 -5.94 -11.11 2.78
C ILE A 117 -7.14 -11.54 3.62
N ALA A 118 -7.29 -10.97 4.82
CA ALA A 118 -8.44 -11.23 5.69
C ALA A 118 -9.75 -10.90 4.95
N PHE A 119 -9.85 -9.71 4.36
CA PHE A 119 -11.00 -9.35 3.53
C PHE A 119 -11.27 -10.37 2.42
N CYS A 120 -10.25 -10.80 1.67
CA CYS A 120 -10.46 -11.80 0.61
C CYS A 120 -11.00 -13.14 1.16
N TYR A 121 -10.51 -13.60 2.32
CA TYR A 121 -11.02 -14.81 2.97
C TYR A 121 -12.47 -14.66 3.41
N SER A 122 -12.86 -13.51 3.96
CA SER A 122 -14.27 -13.26 4.32
C SER A 122 -15.20 -13.31 3.10
N GLN A 123 -14.75 -12.80 1.95
CA GLN A 123 -15.55 -12.83 0.72
C GLN A 123 -15.74 -14.22 0.11
N ILE A 124 -14.94 -15.22 0.51
CA ILE A 124 -15.06 -16.62 0.08
C ILE A 124 -15.52 -17.54 1.22
N GLN A 125 -16.20 -16.98 2.22
CA GLN A 125 -16.81 -17.69 3.35
C GLN A 125 -15.81 -18.47 4.21
N LYS A 126 -14.54 -18.04 4.21
CA LYS A 126 -13.45 -18.60 5.02
C LYS A 126 -13.25 -17.76 6.28
N GLY A 127 -14.24 -17.80 7.16
CA GLY A 127 -14.32 -16.94 8.35
C GLY A 127 -13.16 -17.14 9.33
N VAL A 128 -12.77 -18.39 9.58
CA VAL A 128 -11.65 -18.73 10.48
C VAL A 128 -10.35 -18.12 9.96
N GLU A 129 -10.00 -18.36 8.69
CA GLU A 129 -8.79 -17.77 8.09
C GLU A 129 -8.87 -16.24 8.07
N SER A 130 -10.05 -15.67 7.81
CA SER A 130 -10.23 -14.22 7.87
C SER A 130 -9.90 -13.66 9.26
N ILE A 131 -10.38 -14.30 10.33
CA ILE A 131 -10.10 -13.90 11.71
C ILE A 131 -8.60 -14.00 11.99
N GLU A 132 -7.96 -15.11 11.65
CA GLU A 132 -6.53 -15.32 11.86
C GLU A 132 -5.66 -14.21 11.24
N TYR A 133 -6.00 -13.77 10.02
CA TYR A 133 -5.25 -12.71 9.35
C TYR A 133 -5.53 -11.32 9.95
N TYR A 134 -6.74 -11.03 10.41
CA TYR A 134 -7.00 -9.79 11.14
C TYR A 134 -6.28 -9.77 12.49
N GLU A 135 -6.27 -10.88 13.23
CA GLU A 135 -5.53 -11.00 14.49
C GLU A 135 -4.02 -10.89 14.26
N LYS A 136 -3.50 -11.48 13.18
CA LYS A 136 -2.10 -11.26 12.77
C LYS A 136 -1.83 -9.79 12.48
N ALA A 137 -2.72 -9.10 11.75
CA ALA A 137 -2.58 -7.67 11.49
C ALA A 137 -2.56 -6.85 12.79
N ILE A 138 -3.43 -7.17 13.76
CA ILE A 138 -3.46 -6.46 15.06
C ILE A 138 -2.21 -6.75 15.88
N ARG A 139 -1.70 -8.00 15.88
CA ARG A 139 -0.45 -8.34 16.57
C ARG A 139 0.75 -7.56 16.03
N GLU A 140 0.86 -7.44 14.71
CA GLU A 140 1.96 -6.68 14.08
C GLU A 140 1.74 -5.16 14.09
N PHE A 141 0.48 -4.73 14.04
CA PHE A 141 0.06 -3.33 13.96
C PHE A 141 -1.06 -3.05 14.98
N PRO A 142 -0.76 -2.93 16.28
CA PRO A 142 -1.78 -2.81 17.34
C PRO A 142 -2.72 -1.60 17.22
N LYS A 143 -2.29 -0.58 16.47
CA LYS A 143 -3.07 0.63 16.17
C LYS A 143 -3.87 0.53 14.85
N SER A 144 -3.95 -0.66 14.24
CA SER A 144 -4.67 -0.85 12.98
C SER A 144 -6.18 -0.85 13.20
N GLU A 145 -6.79 0.32 13.06
CA GLU A 145 -8.26 0.46 13.16
C GLU A 145 -8.97 -0.29 12.02
N LEU A 146 -8.32 -0.44 10.86
CA LEU A 146 -8.85 -1.24 9.75
C LEU A 146 -8.97 -2.71 10.14
N ALA A 147 -7.94 -3.27 10.77
CA ALA A 147 -7.96 -4.67 11.20
C ALA A 147 -8.95 -4.91 12.33
N LYS A 148 -9.01 -4.00 13.32
CA LYS A 148 -9.99 -4.06 14.42
C LYS A 148 -11.43 -4.00 13.91
N ALA A 149 -11.72 -3.06 13.01
CA ALA A 149 -13.06 -2.94 12.43
C ALA A 149 -13.49 -4.22 11.70
N GLY A 150 -12.60 -4.80 10.88
CA GLY A 150 -12.88 -6.06 10.19
C GLY A 150 -13.08 -7.24 11.13
N LEU A 151 -12.26 -7.35 12.18
CA LEU A 151 -12.40 -8.40 13.19
C LEU A 151 -13.71 -8.27 13.97
N ASN A 152 -14.06 -7.06 14.41
CA ASN A 152 -15.29 -6.80 15.15
C ASN A 152 -16.54 -7.13 14.31
N MET A 153 -16.51 -6.83 13.00
CA MET A 153 -17.59 -7.20 12.09
C MET A 153 -17.79 -8.72 12.07
N LEU A 154 -16.72 -9.51 11.94
CA LEU A 154 -16.84 -10.98 11.93
C LEU A 154 -17.34 -11.53 13.27
N LYS A 155 -16.84 -11.00 14.38
CA LYS A 155 -17.29 -11.38 15.73
C LYS A 155 -18.75 -11.00 16.00
N SER A 156 -19.29 -9.98 15.35
CA SER A 156 -20.71 -9.62 15.51
C SER A 156 -21.68 -10.63 14.90
N VAL A 157 -21.20 -11.46 13.97
CA VAL A 157 -22.00 -12.50 13.30
C VAL A 157 -21.68 -13.90 13.85
N ASN A 158 -20.43 -14.11 14.30
CA ASN A 158 -20.05 -15.28 15.09
C ASN A 158 -20.42 -15.04 16.57
N ILE A 159 -21.72 -15.04 16.85
CA ILE A 159 -22.22 -15.19 18.21
C ILE A 159 -22.18 -16.69 18.49
N ASP A 160 -21.33 -17.10 19.43
CA ASP A 160 -21.42 -18.42 20.07
C ASP A 160 -22.79 -18.61 20.75
#